data_AF-Q005W0-F1
#
_entry.id   AF-Q005W0-F1
#
_cell.length_a   1.000
_cell.length_b   1.000
_cell.length_c   1.000
_cell.angle_alpha   90.00
_cell.angle_beta   90.00
_cell.angle_gamma   90.00
#
_symmetry.space_group_name_H-M   'P 1'
#
loop_
_entity.id
_entity.type
_entity.pdbx_description
1 polymer ?
#
loop_
_entity_poly.entity_id
_entity_poly.type
_entity_poly.pdbx_seq_one_letter_code
_entity_poly.pdbx_strand_id
1 'polypeptide(L)'
;VLQDVAFSVQGEVEKKLKPCLDKFHVVSVDTARTIFHQVMEKEFEDGIINWGRIVTIFAFEGILIKKLLQERIVPDADAFKVSYFVAEFITKHTGEWIRQNGGW
;
A
#
# COMPACT_ATOMS: atom_id res chain seq x y z
N VAL A 1 1.68 -15.49 -7.53
CA VAL A 1 1.75 -15.66 -6.06
C VAL A 1 1.47 -14.34 -5.34
N LEU A 2 2.43 -13.39 -5.27
CA LEU A 2 2.20 -12.14 -4.53
C LEU A 2 0.98 -11.37 -5.03
N GLN A 3 0.83 -11.22 -6.35
CA GLN A 3 -0.31 -10.54 -6.97
C GLN A 3 -1.64 -11.19 -6.57
N ASP A 4 -1.75 -12.52 -6.62
CA ASP A 4 -2.98 -13.24 -6.30
C ASP A 4 -3.41 -13.03 -4.84
N VAL A 5 -2.44 -13.14 -3.92
CA VAL A 5 -2.71 -12.97 -2.48
C VAL A 5 -3.01 -11.50 -2.16
N ALA A 6 -2.21 -10.57 -2.68
CA ALA A 6 -2.42 -9.13 -2.45
C ALA A 6 -3.76 -8.66 -3.03
N PHE A 7 -4.17 -9.14 -4.20
CA PHE A 7 -5.47 -8.82 -4.79
C PHE A 7 -6.63 -9.38 -3.96
N SER A 8 -6.50 -10.61 -3.44
CA SER A 8 -7.49 -11.18 -2.52
C SER A 8 -7.61 -10.36 -1.23
N VAL A 9 -6.49 -9.97 -0.62
CA VAL A 9 -6.47 -9.12 0.58
C VAL A 9 -7.07 -7.76 0.29
N GLN A 10 -6.71 -7.15 -0.85
CA GLN A 10 -7.25 -5.88 -1.29
C GLN A 10 -8.78 -5.92 -1.40
N GLY A 11 -9.35 -6.93 -2.04
CA GLY A 11 -10.81 -7.06 -2.17
C GLY A 11 -11.53 -7.17 -0.82
N GLU A 12 -10.96 -7.93 0.12
CA GLU A 12 -11.49 -8.04 1.48
C GLU A 12 -11.41 -6.72 2.24
N VAL A 13 -10.30 -5.98 2.11
CA VAL A 13 -10.11 -4.66 2.73
C VAL A 13 -11.08 -3.63 2.14
N GLU A 14 -11.20 -3.57 0.81
CA GLU A 14 -12.15 -2.68 0.12
C GLU A 14 -13.58 -2.93 0.59
N LYS A 15 -13.98 -4.20 0.74
CA LYS A 15 -15.33 -4.57 1.22
C LYS A 15 -15.55 -4.18 2.68
N LYS A 16 -14.63 -4.52 3.58
CA LYS A 16 -14.80 -4.33 5.03
C LYS A 16 -14.64 -2.88 5.45
N LEU A 17 -13.73 -2.15 4.81
CA LEU A 17 -13.41 -0.77 5.17
C LEU A 17 -14.04 0.25 4.23
N LYS A 18 -14.97 -0.15 3.35
CA LYS A 18 -15.66 0.76 2.42
C LYS A 18 -16.11 2.08 3.06
N PRO A 19 -16.83 2.09 4.22
CA PRO A 19 -17.28 3.35 4.82
C PRO A 19 -16.14 4.26 5.30
N CYS A 20 -14.95 3.70 5.56
CA CYS A 20 -13.75 4.47 5.90
C CYS A 20 -13.05 4.97 4.63
N LEU A 21 -12.89 4.10 3.63
CA LEU A 21 -12.25 4.41 2.35
C LEU A 21 -13.02 5.49 1.56
N ASP A 22 -14.34 5.56 1.72
CA ASP A 22 -15.18 6.58 1.10
C ASP A 22 -15.01 7.98 1.75
N LYS A 23 -14.36 8.09 2.92
CA LYS A 23 -14.19 9.39 3.64
C LYS A 23 -12.98 10.20 3.18
N PHE A 24 -12.12 9.64 2.35
CA PHE A 24 -10.95 10.36 1.84
C PHE A 24 -10.83 10.24 0.33
N HIS A 25 -10.24 11.28 -0.26
CA HIS A 25 -9.96 11.36 -1.69
C HIS A 25 -8.45 11.38 -1.91
N VAL A 26 -8.01 10.69 -2.96
CA VAL A 26 -6.59 10.64 -3.35
C VAL A 26 -6.45 11.49 -4.61
N VAL A 27 -6.34 12.80 -4.43
CA VAL A 27 -6.37 13.77 -5.55
C VAL A 27 -5.01 13.96 -6.23
N SER A 28 -3.92 13.49 -5.60
CA SER A 28 -2.56 13.59 -6.11
C SER A 28 -1.65 12.50 -5.57
N VAL A 29 -0.51 12.31 -6.23
CA VAL A 29 0.58 11.44 -5.76
C VAL A 29 1.07 11.86 -4.37
N ASP A 30 1.12 13.15 -4.07
CA ASP A 30 1.55 13.64 -2.76
C ASP A 30 0.51 13.29 -1.68
N THR A 31 -0.79 13.43 -1.99
CA THR A 31 -1.86 12.97 -1.09
C THR A 31 -1.80 11.46 -0.88
N ALA A 32 -1.53 10.68 -1.94
CA ALA A 32 -1.34 9.23 -1.84
C ALA A 32 -0.16 8.90 -0.91
N ARG A 33 0.98 9.58 -1.07
CA ARG A 33 2.18 9.40 -0.24
C ARG A 33 1.89 9.73 1.22
N THR A 34 1.22 10.84 1.51
CA THR A 34 0.88 11.24 2.89
C THR A 34 -0.02 10.20 3.55
N ILE A 35 -1.09 9.77 2.87
CA ILE A 35 -2.02 8.77 3.40
C ILE A 35 -1.29 7.44 3.62
N PHE A 36 -0.48 7.02 2.64
CA PHE A 36 0.33 5.80 2.74
C PHE A 36 1.19 5.79 3.99
N HIS A 37 2.04 6.82 4.20
CA HIS A 37 2.91 6.86 5.37
C HIS A 37 2.13 6.90 6.68
N GLN A 38 1.05 7.68 6.77
CA GLN A 38 0.23 7.71 7.99
C GLN A 38 -0.38 6.35 8.34
N VAL A 39 -0.87 5.62 7.35
CA VAL A 39 -1.44 4.28 7.56
C VAL A 39 -0.35 3.28 7.92
N MET A 40 0.76 3.28 7.19
CA MET A 40 1.87 2.35 7.42
C MET A 40 2.60 2.61 8.75
N GLU A 41 2.77 3.87 9.15
CA GLU A 41 3.30 4.20 10.48
C GLU A 41 2.44 3.60 11.59
N LYS A 42 1.12 3.62 11.43
CA LYS A 42 0.19 3.01 12.39
C LYS A 42 0.11 1.50 12.30
N GLU A 43 0.18 0.93 11.11
CA GLU A 43 0.16 -0.52 10.94
C GLU A 43 1.38 -1.21 11.57
N PHE A 44 2.54 -0.54 11.53
CA PHE A 44 3.81 -1.08 12.03
C PHE A 44 4.28 -0.44 13.35
N GLU A 45 3.42 0.32 14.06
CA GLU A 45 3.82 1.04 15.29
C GLU A 45 4.22 0.10 16.44
N ASP A 46 3.74 -1.14 16.43
CA ASP A 46 4.08 -2.19 17.40
C ASP A 46 5.40 -2.92 17.11
N GLY A 47 6.07 -2.58 16.00
CA GLY A 47 7.34 -3.19 15.59
C GLY A 47 7.22 -4.62 15.05
N ILE A 48 6.02 -5.18 14.90
CA ILE A 48 5.83 -6.54 14.42
C ILE A 48 5.84 -6.55 12.88
N ILE A 49 6.74 -7.35 12.31
CA ILE A 49 6.86 -7.56 10.86
C ILE A 49 6.62 -9.04 10.56
N ASN A 50 5.76 -9.31 9.57
CA ASN A 50 5.54 -10.64 9.02
C ASN A 50 5.05 -10.54 7.58
N TRP A 51 5.06 -11.66 6.85
CA TRP A 51 4.62 -11.70 5.46
C TRP A 51 3.17 -11.25 5.26
N GLY A 52 2.27 -11.53 6.20
CA GLY A 52 0.89 -11.06 6.15
C GLY A 52 0.79 -9.54 6.11
N ARG A 53 1.55 -8.85 6.97
CA ARG A 53 1.65 -7.38 6.98
C ARG A 53 2.42 -6.81 5.79
N ILE A 54 3.39 -7.55 5.23
CA ILE A 54 4.05 -7.09 4.01
C ILE A 54 3.07 -7.14 2.83
N VAL A 55 2.23 -8.16 2.77
CA VAL A 55 1.18 -8.27 1.72
C VAL A 55 0.16 -7.14 1.82
N THR A 56 -0.21 -6.68 3.02
CA THR A 56 -1.15 -5.57 3.19
C THR A 56 -0.61 -4.24 2.66
N ILE A 57 0.72 -4.04 2.63
CA ILE A 57 1.35 -2.88 1.99
C ILE A 57 0.95 -2.81 0.50
N PHE A 58 1.11 -3.92 -0.23
CA PHE A 58 0.74 -3.99 -1.65
C PHE A 58 -0.76 -3.91 -1.88
N ALA A 59 -1.56 -4.51 -1.00
CA ALA A 59 -3.01 -4.39 -1.06
C ALA A 59 -3.45 -2.93 -0.90
N PHE A 60 -2.82 -2.19 0.02
CA PHE A 60 -3.12 -0.77 0.24
C PHE A 60 -2.61 0.13 -0.88
N GLU A 61 -1.44 -0.16 -1.46
CA GLU A 61 -0.97 0.47 -2.70
C GLU A 61 -2.02 0.36 -3.81
N GLY A 62 -2.57 -0.83 -4.04
CA GLY A 62 -3.62 -1.04 -5.04
C GLY A 62 -4.89 -0.22 -4.78
N ILE A 63 -5.26 0.00 -3.52
CA ILE A 63 -6.39 0.87 -3.15
C ILE A 63 -6.06 2.33 -3.47
N LEU A 64 -4.85 2.80 -3.13
CA LEU A 64 -4.42 4.17 -3.40
C LEU A 64 -4.37 4.45 -4.91
N ILE A 65 -3.83 3.53 -5.71
CA ILE A 65 -3.79 3.66 -7.17
C ILE A 65 -5.21 3.70 -7.73
N LYS A 66 -6.11 2.80 -7.35
CA LYS A 66 -7.52 2.84 -7.80
C LYS A 66 -8.18 4.18 -7.49
N LYS A 67 -8.01 4.70 -6.28
CA LYS A 67 -8.59 6.00 -5.88
C LYS A 67 -7.94 7.18 -6.60
N LEU A 68 -6.63 7.12 -6.87
CA LEU A 68 -5.91 8.15 -7.61
C LEU A 68 -6.33 8.21 -9.09
N LEU A 69 -6.56 7.04 -9.70
CA LEU A 69 -6.96 6.93 -11.10
C LEU A 69 -8.43 7.28 -11.35
N GLN A 70 -9.30 7.07 -10.35
CA GLN A 70 -10.70 7.55 -10.44
C GLN A 70 -10.80 9.06 -10.66
N GLU A 71 -9.77 9.81 -10.26
CA GLU A 71 -9.74 11.28 -10.30
C GLU A 71 -8.83 11.82 -11.43
N ARG A 72 -8.21 10.98 -12.28
CA ARG A 72 -7.14 11.41 -13.22
C ARG A 72 -7.14 10.75 -14.62
N ILE A 73 -6.47 11.43 -15.56
CA ILE A 73 -6.41 11.09 -17.01
C ILE A 73 -5.08 10.41 -17.43
N VAL A 74 -3.99 10.53 -16.67
CA VAL A 74 -2.65 10.01 -17.05
C VAL A 74 -2.22 8.88 -16.09
N PRO A 75 -2.52 7.61 -16.37
CA PRO A 75 -2.48 6.54 -15.36
C PRO A 75 -1.08 6.07 -15.00
N ASP A 76 -0.19 5.98 -15.99
CA ASP A 76 1.05 5.18 -15.83
C ASP A 76 2.13 5.91 -15.04
N ALA A 77 2.29 7.22 -15.25
CA ALA A 77 3.32 8.01 -14.57
C ALA A 77 3.04 8.19 -13.07
N ASP A 78 1.75 8.28 -12.70
CA ASP A 78 1.34 8.43 -11.30
C ASP A 78 1.43 7.10 -10.55
N ALA A 79 1.02 5.99 -11.17
CA ALA A 79 1.19 4.65 -10.61
C ALA A 79 2.68 4.34 -10.34
N PHE A 80 3.58 4.68 -11.27
CA PHE A 80 5.01 4.49 -11.07
C PHE A 80 5.55 5.27 -9.85
N LYS A 81 5.13 6.53 -9.67
CA LYS A 81 5.54 7.33 -8.51
C LYS A 81 4.99 6.78 -7.20
N VAL A 82 3.81 6.16 -7.23
CA VAL A 82 3.24 5.47 -6.07
C VAL A 82 4.09 4.26 -5.70
N SER A 83 4.40 3.38 -6.66
CA SER A 83 5.23 2.21 -6.41
C SER A 83 6.63 2.57 -5.90
N TYR A 84 7.18 3.73 -6.32
CA TYR A 84 8.48 4.19 -5.84
C TYR A 84 8.51 4.41 -4.31
N PHE A 85 7.57 5.19 -3.76
CA PHE A 85 7.58 5.43 -2.31
C PHE A 85 7.16 4.20 -1.50
N VAL A 86 6.37 3.29 -2.09
CA VAL A 86 6.05 2.00 -1.49
C VAL A 86 7.32 1.14 -1.37
N ALA A 87 8.12 1.08 -2.43
CA ALA A 87 9.40 0.36 -2.42
C ALA A 87 10.40 0.97 -1.43
N GLU A 88 10.45 2.30 -1.30
CA GLU A 88 11.25 2.99 -0.29
C GLU A 88 10.84 2.56 1.13
N PHE A 89 9.54 2.51 1.42
CA PHE A 89 9.04 2.07 2.72
C PHE A 89 9.40 0.61 3.01
N ILE A 90 9.14 -0.30 2.06
CA ILE A 90 9.45 -1.73 2.22
C ILE A 90 10.94 -1.91 2.50
N THR A 91 11.80 -1.29 1.68
CA THR A 91 13.25 -1.40 1.80
C THR A 91 13.73 -0.89 3.15
N LYS A 92 13.25 0.29 3.58
CA LYS A 92 13.69 0.93 4.82
C LYS A 92 13.18 0.24 6.08
N HIS A 93 11.91 -0.18 6.10
CA HIS A 93 11.23 -0.63 7.32
C HIS A 93 11.11 -2.15 7.44
N THR A 94 11.11 -2.88 6.32
CA THR A 94 10.90 -4.33 6.32
C THR A 94 12.05 -5.12 5.68
N GLY A 95 12.96 -4.44 4.98
CA GLY A 95 14.01 -5.08 4.18
C GLY A 95 14.93 -6.00 4.98
N GLU A 96 15.33 -5.59 6.19
CA GLU A 96 16.17 -6.42 7.05
C GLU A 96 15.42 -7.67 7.54
N TRP A 97 14.14 -7.54 7.91
CA TRP A 97 13.32 -8.68 8.28
C TRP A 97 13.14 -9.65 7.10
N ILE A 98 12.87 -9.14 5.90
CA ILE A 98 12.76 -9.95 4.68
C ILE A 98 14.07 -10.74 4.45
N ARG A 99 15.21 -10.08 4.54
CA ARG A 99 16.53 -10.70 4.38
C ARG A 99 16.77 -11.82 5.40
N GLN A 100 16.40 -11.58 6.66
CA GLN A 100 16.54 -12.57 7.75
C GLN A 100 15.59 -13.76 7.58
N ASN A 101 14.49 -13.60 6.84
CA ASN A 101 13.45 -14.63 6.64
C ASN A 101 13.51 -15.27 5.24
N GLY A 102 14.68 -15.27 4.60
CA GLY A 102 14.93 -16.04 3.37
C GLY A 102 14.70 -15.28 2.06
N GLY A 103 14.33 -13.99 2.12
CA GLY A 103 14.03 -13.21 0.92
C GLY A 103 12.68 -13.56 0.30
N TRP A 104 12.46 -13.02 -0.90
CA TRP A 104 11.29 -13.32 -1.75
C TRP A 104 11.51 -14.60 -2.58
#